data_AF-A0A016V7W1-F1
#
_entry.id   AF-A0A016V7W1-F1
#
_cell.length_a   1.000
_cell.length_b   1.000
_cell.length_c   1.000
_cell.angle_alpha   90.00
_cell.angle_beta   90.00
_cell.angle_gamma   90.00
#
_symmetry.space_group_name_H-M   'P 1'
#
loop_
_entity.id
_entity.type
_entity.pdbx_description
1 polymer ?
#
loop_
_entity_poly.entity_id
_entity_poly.type
_entity_poly.pdbx_seq_one_letter_code
_entity_poly.pdbx_strand_id
1 'polypeptide(L)'
;MAGIIDVENMVDHRQVALLVGRDSEKVRLRRALEIAEIVMYDRGHEINALHTRLQELRRRAEHLEERAENEKLRRKEEHEMFVGKLRDARSAVPAEQMLTEKFKQDLGRLRWSISQSQIEALENDPSSTEEVILSHLRAGDVKETEIVMKADSKIRVAILVVLNGAMRHLSGSPILMFTESDPPQCSRSAEAS
;
A
#
# COMPACT_ATOMS: atom_id res chain seq x y z
N MET A 1 -85.64 -104.84 7.64
CA MET A 1 -85.38 -103.57 6.96
C MET A 1 -83.88 -103.45 6.76
N ALA A 2 -83.38 -103.63 5.54
CA ALA A 2 -81.97 -103.42 5.23
C ALA A 2 -81.84 -102.03 4.62
N GLY A 3 -81.09 -101.15 5.28
CA GLY A 3 -80.81 -99.80 4.76
C GLY A 3 -79.87 -99.90 3.57
N ILE A 4 -80.31 -99.40 2.42
CA ILE A 4 -79.49 -99.25 1.23
C ILE A 4 -78.58 -98.05 1.50
N ILE A 5 -77.28 -98.28 1.64
CA ILE A 5 -76.29 -97.20 1.67
C ILE A 5 -76.01 -96.83 0.21
N ASP A 6 -76.38 -95.62 -0.19
CA ASP A 6 -76.09 -95.05 -1.51
C ASP A 6 -74.57 -94.84 -1.65
N VAL A 7 -73.90 -95.84 -2.24
CA VAL A 7 -72.45 -95.79 -2.54
C VAL A 7 -72.14 -94.71 -3.59
N GLU A 8 -73.13 -94.29 -4.38
CA GLU A 8 -72.99 -93.21 -5.38
C GLU A 8 -72.76 -91.81 -4.76
N ASN A 9 -73.00 -91.63 -3.46
CA ASN A 9 -72.81 -90.36 -2.76
C ASN A 9 -71.59 -90.32 -1.82
N MET A 10 -70.70 -91.32 -1.86
CA MET A 10 -69.47 -91.31 -1.05
C MET A 10 -68.39 -90.42 -1.69
N VAL A 11 -68.39 -89.14 -1.32
CA VAL A 11 -67.35 -88.18 -1.71
C VAL A 11 -66.00 -88.61 -1.10
N ASP A 12 -64.99 -88.81 -1.95
CA ASP A 12 -63.61 -89.07 -1.50
C ASP A 12 -63.02 -87.81 -0.84
N HIS A 13 -63.16 -87.73 0.48
CA HIS A 13 -62.70 -86.61 1.29
C HIS A 13 -61.19 -86.32 1.14
N ARG A 14 -60.37 -87.31 0.72
CA ARG A 14 -58.94 -87.11 0.48
C ARG A 14 -58.68 -86.27 -0.77
N GLN A 15 -59.46 -86.48 -1.83
CA GLN A 15 -59.37 -85.68 -3.06
C GLN A 15 -59.88 -84.25 -2.83
N VAL A 16 -60.97 -84.12 -2.07
CA VAL A 16 -61.52 -82.81 -1.70
C VAL A 16 -60.53 -82.01 -0.85
N ALA A 17 -59.88 -82.62 0.15
CA ALA A 17 -58.87 -81.96 0.97
C ALA A 17 -57.65 -81.49 0.17
N LEU A 18 -57.20 -82.29 -0.81
CA LEU A 18 -56.09 -81.92 -1.71
C LEU A 18 -56.46 -80.79 -2.67
N LEU A 19 -57.69 -80.77 -3.18
CA LEU A 19 -58.21 -79.68 -4.02
C LEU A 19 -58.34 -78.38 -3.24
N VAL A 20 -58.98 -78.42 -2.06
CA VAL A 20 -59.12 -77.25 -1.16
C VAL A 20 -57.75 -76.74 -0.70
N GLY A 21 -56.81 -77.65 -0.39
CA GLY A 21 -55.43 -77.29 -0.07
C GLY A 21 -54.73 -76.55 -1.22
N ARG A 22 -54.86 -77.04 -2.46
CA ARG A 22 -54.31 -76.35 -3.65
C ARG A 22 -54.94 -74.99 -3.90
N ASP A 23 -56.26 -74.88 -3.76
CA ASP A 23 -56.95 -73.60 -3.95
C ASP A 23 -56.57 -72.58 -2.87
N SER A 24 -56.40 -73.03 -1.63
CA SER A 24 -55.92 -72.17 -0.53
C SER A 24 -54.49 -71.67 -0.77
N GLU A 25 -53.60 -72.53 -1.26
CA GLU A 25 -52.22 -72.15 -1.56
C GLU A 25 -52.15 -71.21 -2.76
N LYS A 26 -52.99 -71.43 -3.78
CA LYS A 26 -53.11 -70.52 -4.93
C LYS A 26 -53.55 -69.12 -4.51
N VAL A 27 -54.48 -68.99 -3.56
CA VAL A 27 -54.90 -67.70 -3.00
C VAL A 27 -53.74 -67.04 -2.22
N ARG A 28 -53.03 -67.81 -1.39
CA ARG A 28 -51.86 -67.31 -0.66
C ARG A 28 -50.77 -66.79 -1.60
N LEU A 29 -50.42 -67.55 -2.62
CA LEU A 29 -49.40 -67.18 -3.61
C LEU A 29 -49.81 -65.96 -4.44
N ARG A 30 -51.08 -65.85 -4.85
CA ARG A 30 -51.59 -64.65 -5.52
C ARG A 30 -51.44 -63.40 -4.66
N ARG A 31 -51.80 -63.49 -3.38
CA ARG A 31 -51.65 -62.36 -2.45
C ARG A 31 -50.19 -62.00 -2.21
N ALA A 32 -49.31 -62.99 -2.08
CA ALA A 32 -47.88 -62.75 -1.94
C ALA A 32 -47.28 -62.07 -3.18
N LEU A 33 -47.72 -62.47 -4.38
CA LEU A 33 -47.31 -61.86 -5.63
C LEU A 33 -47.77 -60.41 -5.74
N GLU A 34 -49.03 -60.12 -5.41
CA GLU A 34 -49.59 -58.76 -5.42
C GLU A 34 -48.83 -57.83 -4.47
N ILE A 35 -48.52 -58.30 -3.25
CA ILE A 35 -47.71 -57.53 -2.29
C ILE A 35 -46.30 -57.29 -2.85
N ALA A 36 -45.68 -58.29 -3.45
CA ALA A 36 -44.35 -58.15 -4.03
C ALA A 36 -44.33 -57.14 -5.19
N GLU A 37 -45.37 -57.15 -6.03
CA GLU A 37 -45.51 -56.21 -7.15
C GLU A 37 -45.59 -54.75 -6.68
N ILE A 38 -46.42 -54.47 -5.66
CA ILE A 38 -46.52 -53.13 -5.06
C ILE A 38 -45.17 -52.69 -4.48
N VAL A 39 -44.51 -53.55 -3.70
CA VAL A 39 -43.21 -53.23 -3.08
C VAL A 39 -42.13 -52.96 -4.14
N MET A 40 -42.10 -53.73 -5.22
CA MET A 40 -41.16 -53.50 -6.31
C MET A 40 -41.43 -52.20 -7.05
N TYR A 41 -42.71 -51.87 -7.25
CA TYR A 41 -43.12 -50.61 -7.88
C TYR A 41 -42.64 -49.41 -7.06
N ASP A 42 -42.89 -49.42 -5.74
CA ASP A 42 -42.46 -48.35 -4.83
C ASP A 42 -40.93 -48.22 -4.81
N ARG A 43 -40.20 -49.33 -4.70
CA ARG A 43 -38.73 -49.33 -4.77
C ARG A 43 -38.21 -48.81 -6.11
N GLY A 44 -38.90 -49.12 -7.21
CA GLY A 44 -38.57 -48.59 -8.53
C GLY A 44 -38.63 -47.06 -8.58
N HIS A 45 -39.65 -46.47 -7.96
CA HIS A 45 -39.77 -45.01 -7.82
C HIS A 45 -38.67 -44.41 -6.95
N GLU A 46 -38.35 -45.04 -5.83
CA GLU A 46 -37.24 -44.59 -4.97
C GLU A 46 -35.89 -44.62 -5.70
N ILE A 47 -35.61 -45.70 -6.45
CA ILE A 47 -34.39 -45.83 -7.27
C ILE A 47 -34.32 -44.70 -8.29
N ASN A 48 -35.42 -44.41 -8.98
CA ASN A 48 -35.47 -43.32 -9.97
C ASN A 48 -35.24 -41.95 -9.32
N ALA A 49 -35.87 -41.69 -8.17
CA ALA A 49 -35.68 -40.44 -7.43
C ALA A 49 -34.21 -40.26 -6.97
N LEU A 50 -33.61 -41.32 -6.43
CA LEU A 50 -32.20 -41.32 -6.05
C LEU A 50 -31.28 -41.14 -7.26
N HIS A 51 -31.60 -41.76 -8.39
CA HIS A 51 -30.84 -41.62 -9.63
C HIS A 51 -30.82 -40.16 -10.11
N THR A 52 -31.99 -39.51 -10.17
CA THR A 52 -32.09 -38.09 -10.55
C THR A 52 -31.29 -37.21 -9.58
N ARG A 53 -31.42 -37.43 -8.27
CA ARG A 53 -30.67 -36.67 -7.26
C ARG A 53 -29.16 -36.84 -7.42
N LEU A 54 -28.71 -38.06 -7.72
CA LEU A 54 -27.29 -38.36 -7.93
C LEU A 54 -26.75 -37.67 -9.19
N GLN A 55 -27.53 -37.62 -10.27
CA GLN A 55 -27.16 -36.86 -11.47
C GLN A 55 -27.05 -35.36 -11.19
N GLU A 56 -27.99 -34.78 -10.45
CA GLU A 56 -27.93 -33.37 -10.06
C GLU A 56 -26.72 -33.06 -9.20
N LEU A 57 -26.39 -33.92 -8.23
CA LEU A 57 -25.22 -33.76 -7.39
C LEU A 57 -23.92 -33.82 -8.20
N ARG A 58 -23.83 -34.71 -9.19
CA ARG A 58 -22.68 -34.76 -10.12
C ARG A 58 -22.52 -33.47 -10.89
N ARG A 59 -23.60 -32.96 -11.50
CA ARG A 59 -23.57 -31.66 -12.22
C ARG A 59 -23.14 -30.51 -11.31
N ARG A 60 -23.61 -30.48 -10.06
CA ARG A 60 -23.21 -29.46 -9.08
C ARG A 60 -21.74 -29.57 -8.71
N ALA A 61 -21.24 -30.80 -8.52
CA ALA A 61 -19.83 -31.04 -8.21
C ALA A 61 -18.92 -30.58 -9.35
N GLU A 62 -19.24 -30.96 -10.59
CA GLU A 62 -18.52 -30.54 -11.80
C GLU A 62 -18.48 -29.01 -11.92
N HIS A 63 -19.61 -28.33 -11.73
CA HIS A 63 -19.66 -26.87 -11.80
C HIS A 63 -18.83 -26.18 -10.69
N LEU A 64 -18.81 -26.74 -9.48
CA LEU A 64 -17.99 -26.20 -8.39
C LEU A 64 -16.50 -26.42 -8.64
N GLU A 65 -16.11 -27.57 -9.20
CA GLU A 65 -14.74 -27.87 -9.59
C GLU A 65 -14.25 -26.93 -10.70
N GLU A 66 -15.07 -26.74 -11.75
CA GLU A 66 -14.79 -25.77 -12.80
C GLU A 66 -14.61 -24.35 -12.24
N ARG A 67 -15.50 -23.93 -11.34
CA ARG A 67 -15.39 -22.62 -10.67
C ARG A 67 -14.09 -22.50 -9.88
N ALA A 68 -13.68 -23.56 -9.17
CA ALA A 68 -12.46 -23.57 -8.38
C ALA A 68 -11.21 -23.47 -9.27
N GLU A 69 -11.15 -24.23 -10.37
CA GLU A 69 -10.05 -24.16 -11.32
C GLU A 69 -9.99 -22.81 -12.06
N ASN A 70 -11.13 -22.24 -12.45
CA ASN A 70 -11.19 -20.91 -13.04
C ASN A 70 -10.66 -19.82 -12.09
N GLU A 71 -11.04 -19.87 -10.82
CA GLU A 71 -10.56 -18.90 -9.83
C GLU A 71 -9.06 -19.07 -9.56
N LYS A 72 -8.56 -20.31 -9.55
CA LYS A 72 -7.13 -20.60 -9.42
C LYS A 72 -6.34 -20.06 -10.62
N LEU A 73 -6.86 -20.22 -11.83
CA LEU A 73 -6.27 -19.64 -13.04
C LEU A 73 -6.24 -18.11 -12.97
N ARG A 74 -7.36 -17.49 -12.63
CA ARG A 74 -7.48 -16.02 -12.47
C ARG A 74 -6.45 -15.47 -11.50
N ARG A 75 -6.29 -16.10 -10.32
CA ARG A 75 -5.28 -15.68 -9.33
C ARG A 75 -3.85 -15.81 -9.85
N LYS A 76 -3.57 -16.84 -10.65
CA LYS A 76 -2.25 -17.03 -11.25
C LYS A 76 -1.95 -15.91 -12.24
N GLU A 77 -2.89 -15.58 -13.12
CA GLU A 77 -2.77 -14.48 -14.08
C GLU A 77 -2.60 -13.13 -13.37
N GLU A 78 -3.41 -12.86 -12.34
CA GLU A 78 -3.28 -11.65 -11.51
C GLU A 78 -1.91 -11.55 -10.85
N HIS A 79 -1.41 -12.66 -10.31
CA HIS A 79 -0.10 -12.72 -9.69
C HIS A 79 1.03 -12.46 -10.70
N GLU A 80 0.97 -13.08 -11.88
CA GLU A 80 1.94 -12.85 -12.96
C GLU A 80 1.94 -11.39 -13.43
N MET A 81 0.75 -10.79 -13.60
CA MET A 81 0.62 -9.35 -13.92
C MET A 81 1.21 -8.47 -12.82
N PHE A 82 0.96 -8.78 -11.55
CA PHE A 82 1.49 -8.02 -10.42
C PHE A 82 3.02 -8.09 -10.37
N VAL A 83 3.59 -9.28 -10.53
CA VAL A 83 5.05 -9.48 -10.59
C VAL A 83 5.66 -8.75 -11.78
N GLY A 84 4.99 -8.73 -12.94
CA GLY A 84 5.37 -7.94 -14.10
C GLY A 84 5.48 -6.45 -13.76
N LYS A 85 4.40 -5.87 -13.21
CA LYS A 85 4.39 -4.46 -12.78
C LYS A 85 5.46 -4.14 -11.76
N LEU A 86 5.73 -5.04 -10.80
CA LEU A 86 6.82 -4.86 -9.83
C LEU A 86 8.19 -4.85 -10.49
N ARG A 87 8.41 -5.71 -11.48
CA ARG A 87 9.66 -5.73 -12.25
C ARG A 87 9.84 -4.42 -13.03
N ASP A 88 8.79 -3.97 -13.69
CA ASP A 88 8.81 -2.72 -14.46
C ASP A 88 9.09 -1.52 -13.55
N ALA A 89 8.38 -1.43 -12.42
CA ALA A 89 8.63 -0.39 -11.41
C ALA A 89 10.08 -0.42 -10.91
N ARG A 90 10.61 -1.62 -10.58
CA ARG A 90 12.00 -1.78 -10.16
C ARG A 90 13.00 -1.35 -11.24
N SER A 91 12.67 -1.56 -12.52
CA SER A 91 13.52 -1.15 -13.64
C SER A 91 13.50 0.37 -13.88
N ALA A 92 12.45 1.07 -13.46
CA ALA A 92 12.37 2.53 -13.54
C ALA A 92 13.16 3.25 -12.43
N VAL A 93 13.32 2.62 -11.26
CA VAL A 93 14.04 3.20 -10.10
C VAL A 93 15.42 3.77 -10.43
N PRO A 94 16.30 3.10 -11.20
CA PRO A 94 17.61 3.66 -11.54
C PRO A 94 17.54 4.96 -12.35
N ALA A 95 16.58 5.08 -13.28
CA ALA A 95 16.40 6.29 -14.08
C ALA A 95 15.96 7.47 -13.20
N GLU A 96 15.02 7.23 -12.28
CA GLU A 96 14.57 8.25 -11.33
C GLU A 96 15.66 8.63 -10.32
N GLN A 97 16.44 7.67 -9.84
CA GLN A 97 17.60 7.93 -8.97
C GLN A 97 18.66 8.77 -9.69
N MET A 98 18.97 8.45 -10.95
CA MET A 98 19.91 9.22 -11.75
C MET A 98 19.45 10.68 -11.93
N LEU A 99 18.16 10.90 -12.21
CA LEU A 99 17.58 12.24 -12.30
C LEU A 99 17.70 12.97 -10.95
N THR A 100 17.38 12.29 -9.85
CA THR A 100 17.46 12.86 -8.51
C THR A 100 18.89 13.29 -8.15
N GLU A 101 19.88 12.45 -8.45
CA GLU A 101 21.30 12.78 -8.21
C GLU A 101 21.78 13.93 -9.11
N LYS A 102 21.35 13.97 -10.38
CA LYS A 102 21.65 15.11 -11.25
C LYS A 102 21.07 16.41 -10.71
N PHE A 103 19.82 16.40 -10.25
CA PHE A 103 19.21 17.58 -9.63
C PHE A 103 19.98 18.05 -8.39
N LYS A 104 20.44 17.13 -7.53
CA LYS A 104 21.27 17.50 -6.37
C LYS A 104 22.58 18.18 -6.79
N GLN A 105 23.24 17.66 -7.83
CA GLN A 105 24.47 18.25 -8.36
C GLN A 105 24.23 19.65 -8.93
N ASP A 106 23.20 19.81 -9.77
CA ASP A 106 22.86 21.10 -10.38
C ASP A 106 22.51 22.15 -9.32
N LEU A 107 21.78 21.75 -8.27
CA LEU A 107 21.40 22.62 -7.17
C LEU A 107 22.62 23.00 -6.30
N GLY A 108 23.54 22.06 -6.08
CA GLY A 108 24.83 22.31 -5.44
C GLY A 108 25.68 23.30 -6.25
N ARG A 109 25.76 23.12 -7.58
CA ARG A 109 26.49 24.00 -8.50
C ARG A 109 25.91 25.40 -8.50
N LEU A 110 24.58 25.53 -8.57
CA LEU A 110 23.90 26.82 -8.51
C LEU A 110 24.19 27.54 -7.20
N ARG A 111 24.10 26.85 -6.06
CA ARG A 111 24.40 27.43 -4.74
C ARG A 111 25.85 27.91 -4.65
N TRP A 112 26.80 27.16 -5.23
CA TRP A 112 28.20 27.56 -5.33
C TRP A 112 28.35 28.83 -6.19
N SER A 113 27.79 28.85 -7.40
CA SER A 113 27.86 30.00 -8.31
C SER A 113 27.27 31.27 -7.70
N ILE A 114 26.14 31.17 -6.99
CA ILE A 114 25.56 32.30 -6.25
C ILE A 114 26.53 32.78 -5.17
N SER A 115 27.10 31.86 -4.39
CA SER A 115 28.06 32.20 -3.33
C SER A 115 29.33 32.86 -3.88
N GLN A 116 29.80 32.42 -5.04
CA GLN A 116 30.99 32.96 -5.67
C GLN A 116 30.72 34.33 -6.30
N SER A 117 29.58 34.51 -6.98
CA SER A 117 29.16 35.82 -7.48
C SER A 117 28.97 36.84 -6.36
N GLN A 118 28.49 36.42 -5.18
CA GLN A 118 28.43 37.29 -4.00
C GLN A 118 29.83 37.69 -3.48
N ILE A 119 30.82 36.78 -3.53
CA ILE A 119 32.20 37.11 -3.17
C ILE A 119 32.78 38.10 -4.17
N GLU A 120 32.64 37.83 -5.46
CA GLU A 120 33.15 38.69 -6.53
C GLU A 120 32.50 40.08 -6.48
N ALA A 121 31.20 40.18 -6.20
CA ALA A 121 30.52 41.46 -6.01
C ALA A 121 31.03 42.23 -4.79
N LEU A 122 31.45 41.52 -3.74
CA LEU A 122 32.07 42.12 -2.55
C LEU A 122 33.48 42.61 -2.87
N GLU A 123 34.31 41.78 -3.50
CA GLU A 123 35.71 42.12 -3.81
C GLU A 123 35.86 43.28 -4.80
N ASN A 124 34.94 43.41 -5.76
CA ASN A 124 35.05 44.40 -6.84
C ASN A 124 34.40 45.75 -6.52
N ASP A 125 33.56 45.83 -5.47
CA ASP A 125 32.92 47.09 -5.06
C ASP A 125 33.14 47.35 -3.55
N PRO A 126 34.06 48.27 -3.20
CA PRO A 126 34.32 48.62 -1.80
C PRO A 126 33.10 49.27 -1.13
N SER A 127 32.21 49.94 -1.88
CA SER A 127 30.97 50.52 -1.34
C SER A 127 29.99 49.42 -0.93
N SER A 128 29.86 48.37 -1.75
CA SER A 128 29.08 47.17 -1.45
C SER A 128 29.65 46.41 -0.25
N THR A 129 30.97 46.32 -0.11
CA THR A 129 31.61 45.69 1.07
C THR A 129 31.25 46.39 2.38
N GLU A 130 31.25 47.73 2.39
CA GLU A 130 30.86 48.51 3.56
C GLU A 130 29.38 48.33 3.90
N GLU A 131 28.48 48.34 2.92
CA GLU A 131 27.04 48.10 3.15
C GLU A 131 26.75 46.68 3.68
N VAL A 132 27.50 45.68 3.20
CA VAL A 132 27.41 44.29 3.70
C VAL A 132 27.93 44.19 5.14
N ILE A 133 29.05 44.84 5.46
CA ILE A 133 29.58 44.91 6.83
C ILE A 133 28.56 45.60 7.77
N LEU A 134 27.99 46.73 7.34
CA LEU A 134 27.00 47.47 8.12
C LEU A 134 25.70 46.68 8.32
N SER A 135 25.20 45.97 7.31
CA SER A 135 23.98 45.16 7.44
C SER A 135 24.16 43.99 8.42
N HIS A 136 25.32 43.32 8.44
CA HIS A 136 25.61 42.27 9.41
C HIS A 136 25.78 42.81 10.84
N LEU A 137 26.45 43.96 11.00
CA LEU A 137 26.55 44.65 12.29
C LEU A 137 25.17 45.07 12.82
N ARG A 138 24.25 45.49 11.93
CA ARG A 138 22.86 45.83 12.28
C ARG A 138 22.01 44.61 12.63
N ALA A 139 22.22 43.49 11.95
CA ALA A 139 21.49 42.25 12.19
C ALA A 139 21.94 41.52 13.47
N GLY A 140 23.14 41.82 13.98
CA GLY A 140 23.69 41.15 15.17
C GLY A 140 24.32 39.78 14.87
N ASP A 141 24.53 39.44 13.60
CA ASP A 141 25.05 38.15 13.14
C ASP A 141 26.60 38.07 13.18
N VAL A 142 27.24 39.00 13.89
CA VAL A 142 28.70 39.13 13.96
C VAL A 142 29.23 38.35 15.15
N LYS A 143 30.19 37.46 14.91
CA LYS A 143 30.79 36.64 15.97
C LYS A 143 31.95 37.32 16.67
N GLU A 144 32.82 37.98 15.90
CA GLU A 144 33.98 38.69 16.41
C GLU A 144 34.25 39.94 15.55
N THR A 145 34.67 41.03 16.16
CA THR A 145 35.07 42.27 15.50
C THR A 145 36.47 42.67 15.93
N GLU A 146 37.37 42.86 14.98
CA GLU A 146 38.73 43.36 15.18
C GLU A 146 38.84 44.76 14.55
N ILE A 147 39.20 45.75 15.35
CA ILE A 147 39.42 47.13 14.89
C ILE A 147 40.90 47.43 15.03
N VAL A 148 41.59 47.61 13.89
CA VAL A 148 43.02 47.90 13.86
C VAL A 148 43.24 49.34 13.44
N MET A 149 43.79 50.14 14.35
CA MET A 149 44.33 51.46 14.03
C MET A 149 45.77 51.32 13.52
N LYS A 150 46.01 51.72 12.28
CA LYS A 150 47.37 51.79 11.73
C LYS A 150 48.05 53.10 12.12
N ALA A 151 49.38 53.10 12.09
CA ALA A 151 50.22 54.27 12.42
C ALA A 151 50.03 55.47 11.47
N ASP A 152 49.36 55.28 10.32
CA ASP A 152 48.97 56.33 9.36
C ASP A 152 47.58 56.91 9.66
N SER A 153 47.05 56.73 10.88
CA SER A 153 45.70 57.13 11.32
C SER A 153 44.55 56.48 10.54
N LYS A 154 44.83 55.47 9.70
CA LYS A 154 43.77 54.73 9.01
C LYS A 154 43.25 53.62 9.91
N ILE A 155 41.95 53.67 10.16
CA ILE A 155 41.23 52.59 10.85
C ILE A 155 40.90 51.53 9.80
N ARG A 156 41.16 50.26 10.11
CA ARG A 156 40.60 49.13 9.39
C ARG A 156 39.70 48.36 10.33
N VAL A 157 38.52 47.99 9.84
CA VAL A 157 37.59 47.15 10.58
C VAL A 157 37.54 45.80 9.89
N ALA A 158 37.82 44.77 10.67
CA ALA A 158 37.74 43.38 10.31
C ALA A 158 36.62 42.72 11.12
N ILE A 159 35.71 42.01 10.47
CA ILE A 159 34.61 41.31 11.16
C ILE A 159 34.56 39.86 10.74
N LEU A 160 34.33 38.97 11.70
CA LEU A 160 34.10 37.56 11.49
C LEU A 160 32.58 37.30 11.49
N VAL A 161 32.05 36.88 10.34
CA VAL A 161 30.61 36.64 10.13
C VAL A 161 30.37 35.24 9.60
N VAL A 162 29.20 34.67 9.89
CA VAL A 162 28.75 33.42 9.28
C VAL A 162 27.93 33.73 8.04
N LEU A 163 28.59 33.72 6.89
CA LEU A 163 27.96 33.94 5.59
C LEU A 163 27.69 32.60 4.91
N ASN A 164 26.43 32.34 4.56
CA ASN A 164 25.99 31.12 3.88
C ASN A 164 26.38 29.81 4.59
N GLY A 165 26.54 29.83 5.93
CA GLY A 165 26.91 28.68 6.76
C GLY A 165 28.41 28.44 6.94
N ALA A 166 29.27 29.32 6.42
CA ALA A 166 30.73 29.27 6.63
C ALA A 166 31.21 30.53 7.36
N MET A 167 32.22 30.38 8.24
CA MET A 167 32.88 31.54 8.86
C MET A 167 33.72 32.28 7.83
N ARG A 168 33.55 33.60 7.74
CA ARG A 168 34.28 34.49 6.81
C ARG A 168 34.76 35.74 7.52
N HIS A 169 35.91 36.22 7.07
CA HIS A 169 36.55 37.43 7.56
C HIS A 169 36.37 38.54 6.53
N LEU A 170 35.59 39.58 6.86
CA LEU A 170 35.38 40.74 6.01
C LEU A 170 36.26 41.88 6.52
N SER A 171 37.02 42.54 5.65
CA SER A 171 37.83 43.70 6.03
C SER A 171 37.51 44.90 5.15
N GLY A 172 37.10 45.99 5.78
CA GLY A 172 36.86 47.28 5.13
C GLY A 172 37.73 48.38 5.73
N SER A 173 38.01 49.42 4.95
CA SER A 173 38.57 50.66 5.48
C SER A 173 37.39 51.62 5.67
N PRO A 174 36.89 51.86 6.89
CA PRO A 174 35.86 52.87 7.08
C PRO A 174 36.35 54.21 6.51
N ILE A 175 35.66 54.72 5.50
CA ILE A 175 35.76 56.14 5.16
C ILE A 175 35.22 56.89 6.37
N LEU A 176 36.12 57.57 7.09
CA LEU A 176 35.82 58.40 8.25
C LEU A 176 34.80 59.47 7.84
N MET A 177 33.51 59.21 8.01
CA MET A 177 32.48 60.24 8.18
C MET A 177 32.53 60.72 9.63
N PHE A 178 33.68 61.28 10.04
CA PHE A 178 33.72 62.19 11.18
C PHE A 178 33.62 63.58 10.59
N THR A 179 32.40 64.10 10.47
CA THR A 179 32.21 65.55 10.42
C THR A 179 32.65 66.08 11.77
N GLU A 180 33.67 66.94 11.77
CA GLU A 180 33.99 67.83 12.90
C GLU A 180 32.68 68.42 13.46
N SER A 181 32.32 68.05 14.68
CA SER A 181 31.52 68.93 15.53
C SER A 181 32.50 69.63 16.45
N ASP A 182 32.56 70.95 16.33
CA ASP A 182 33.46 71.83 17.07
C ASP A 182 33.52 71.51 18.58
N PRO A 183 34.70 71.68 19.22
CA PRO A 183 34.80 71.57 20.67
C PRO A 183 33.99 72.70 21.36
N PRO A 184 33.39 72.44 22.53
CA PRO A 184 32.70 73.48 23.28
C PRO A 184 33.72 74.56 23.70
N GLN A 185 33.44 75.81 23.30
CA GLN A 185 34.19 76.99 23.72
C GLN A 185 34.16 77.10 25.25
N CYS A 186 35.32 76.91 25.87
CA CYS A 186 35.53 77.25 27.27
C CYS A 186 35.86 78.75 27.35
N SER A 187 34.84 79.57 27.57
CA SER A 187 34.99 81.00 27.85
C SER A 187 35.61 81.19 29.24
N ARG A 188 36.90 81.52 29.28
CA ARG A 188 37.50 82.25 30.40
C ARG A 188 37.06 83.71 30.29
N SER A 189 36.10 84.10 31.12
CA SER A 189 35.92 85.49 31.54
C SER A 189 36.78 85.69 32.79
N ALA A 190 37.85 86.46 32.67
CA ALA A 190 38.50 87.07 33.81
C ALA A 190 37.91 88.48 34.01
N GLU A 191 37.87 88.87 35.29
CA GLU A 191 37.85 90.22 35.86
C GLU A 191 36.58 90.77 36.53
N ALA A 192 36.81 91.05 37.83
CA ALA A 192 36.44 92.24 38.59
C ALA A 192 35.05 92.30 39.24
N SER A 193 34.96 91.86 40.50
CA SER A 193 35.06 92.74 41.69
C SER A 193 35.19 91.91 42.97
#